data_AF-A0A8T2YWJ0-F1
#
_entry.id   AF-A0A8T2YWJ0-F1
#
_cell.length_a   1.000
_cell.length_b   1.000
_cell.length_c   1.000
_cell.angle_alpha   90.00
_cell.angle_beta   90.00
_cell.angle_gamma   90.00
#
_symmetry.space_group_name_H-M   'P 1'
#
loop_
_entity.id
_entity.type
_entity.pdbx_description
1 polymer ?
#
loop_
_entity_poly.entity_id
_entity_poly.type
_entity_poly.pdbx_seq_one_letter_code
_entity_poly.pdbx_strand_id
1 'polypeptide(L)'
;MEERILRIITLGIISWTTAFHLFRKFLPKRSFEFCNRLVSTVHATLAFTLASLSVEDWTCPVCPLASRPSPSQMQALAVSLSYLIYDLICCQFDKRVTIDNTIHHLVSIVGIGAGLAYGKCGSELIAALCITEISSPFLHLRELLKELGYRDTDLNLAADILFAVVFSFARMVFGPYLAWVTLTADNRLVIKAMAVGLQLVSAYWFFKIARMMNYKLTKRVKSKNLVNTEKL
;
A
#
# COMPACT_ATOMS: atom_id res chain seq x y z
N MET A 1 14.02 -1.82 -24.03
CA MET A 1 12.89 -1.64 -23.08
C MET A 1 13.27 -2.21 -21.71
N GLU A 2 13.72 -3.47 -21.66
CA GLU A 2 14.19 -4.14 -20.43
C GLU A 2 15.31 -3.38 -19.70
N GLU A 3 16.37 -2.95 -20.40
CA GLU A 3 17.46 -2.17 -19.77
C GLU A 3 16.98 -0.88 -19.08
N ARG A 4 15.99 -0.20 -19.67
CA ARG A 4 15.40 1.01 -19.09
C ARG A 4 14.67 0.69 -17.79
N ILE A 5 13.91 -0.39 -17.76
CA ILE A 5 13.18 -0.83 -16.56
C ILE A 5 14.13 -1.27 -15.47
N LEU A 6 15.15 -2.08 -15.80
CA LEU A 6 16.19 -2.46 -14.85
C LEU A 6 16.91 -1.24 -14.29
N ARG A 7 17.23 -0.25 -15.12
CA ARG A 7 17.82 1.01 -14.66
C ARG A 7 16.91 1.77 -13.69
N ILE A 8 15.60 1.88 -13.98
CA ILE A 8 14.63 2.51 -13.07
C ILE A 8 14.59 1.77 -11.73
N ILE A 9 14.55 0.43 -11.75
CA ILE A 9 14.48 -0.38 -10.53
C ILE A 9 15.75 -0.17 -9.69
N THR A 10 16.93 -0.30 -10.29
CA THR A 10 18.21 -0.15 -9.58
C THR A 10 18.38 1.25 -9.00
N LEU A 11 18.14 2.30 -9.81
CA LEU A 11 18.22 3.68 -9.32
C LEU A 11 17.13 3.98 -8.28
N GLY A 12 15.96 3.38 -8.41
CA GLY A 12 14.87 3.48 -7.45
C GLY A 12 15.26 2.93 -6.09
N ILE A 13 15.81 1.71 -6.02
CA ILE A 13 16.28 1.10 -4.77
C ILE A 13 17.32 1.99 -4.08
N ILE A 14 18.29 2.52 -4.85
CA ILE A 14 19.30 3.44 -4.33
C ILE A 14 18.63 4.71 -3.78
N SER A 15 17.70 5.29 -4.54
CA SER A 15 17.01 6.53 -4.16
C SER A 15 16.19 6.37 -2.89
N TRP A 16 15.42 5.28 -2.75
CA TRP A 16 14.64 5.00 -1.54
C TRP A 16 15.54 4.76 -0.32
N THR A 17 16.64 4.03 -0.51
CA THR A 17 17.64 3.81 0.55
C THR A 17 18.28 5.13 0.99
N THR A 18 18.63 5.99 0.03
CA THR A 18 19.16 7.33 0.34
C THR A 18 18.12 8.17 1.07
N ALA A 19 16.86 8.19 0.64
CA ALA A 19 15.79 8.92 1.29
C ALA A 19 15.61 8.49 2.76
N PHE A 20 15.66 7.18 3.02
CA PHE A 20 15.63 6.64 4.38
C PHE A 20 16.77 7.16 5.25
N HIS A 21 18.01 7.09 4.76
CA HIS A 21 19.16 7.59 5.50
C HIS A 21 19.09 9.11 5.73
N LEU A 22 18.55 9.86 4.77
CA LEU A 22 18.30 11.30 4.94
C LEU A 22 17.27 11.56 6.05
N PHE A 23 16.13 10.85 6.06
CA PHE A 23 15.15 10.98 7.15
C PHE A 23 15.78 10.62 8.51
N ARG A 24 16.54 9.53 8.59
CA ARG A 24 17.27 9.15 9.81
C ARG A 24 18.25 10.23 10.26
N LYS A 25 18.96 10.86 9.33
CA LYS A 25 19.93 11.93 9.61
C LYS A 25 19.25 13.22 10.11
N PHE A 26 18.15 13.63 9.47
CA PHE A 26 17.43 14.85 9.83
C PHE A 26 16.50 14.68 11.05
N LEU A 27 16.10 13.45 11.36
CA LEU A 27 15.21 13.11 12.48
C LEU A 27 15.87 12.11 13.44
N PRO A 28 17.04 12.43 14.03
CA PRO A 28 17.83 11.45 14.80
C PRO A 28 17.12 10.94 16.06
N LYS A 29 16.16 11.70 16.58
CA LYS A 29 15.34 11.35 17.75
C LYS A 29 14.17 10.41 17.43
N ARG A 30 13.87 10.18 16.15
CA ARG A 30 12.76 9.33 15.71
C ARG A 30 13.20 7.89 15.55
N SER A 31 12.24 6.97 15.65
CA SER A 31 12.52 5.54 15.51
C SER A 31 12.93 5.17 14.08
N PHE A 32 13.45 3.95 13.91
CA PHE A 32 13.70 3.35 12.59
C PHE A 32 12.39 3.28 11.80
N GLU A 33 11.36 2.71 12.41
CA GLU A 33 10.02 2.56 11.85
C GLU A 33 9.42 3.91 11.43
N PHE A 34 9.56 4.96 12.24
CA PHE A 34 9.09 6.31 11.91
C PHE A 34 9.69 6.81 10.60
N CYS A 35 11.01 6.72 10.48
CA CYS A 35 11.72 7.19 9.29
C CYS A 35 11.35 6.36 8.07
N ASN A 36 11.21 5.04 8.22
CA ASN A 36 10.77 4.17 7.14
C ASN A 36 9.34 4.54 6.69
N ARG A 37 8.42 4.76 7.63
CA ARG A 37 7.04 5.19 7.33
C ARG A 37 6.96 6.51 6.59
N LEU A 38 7.91 7.44 6.79
CA LEU A 38 7.99 8.65 5.97
C LEU A 38 8.34 8.32 4.52
N VAL A 39 9.30 7.42 4.29
CA VAL A 39 9.62 6.91 2.94
C VAL A 39 8.40 6.23 2.32
N SER A 40 7.72 5.36 3.07
CA SER A 40 6.49 4.70 2.63
C SER A 40 5.38 5.68 2.26
N THR A 41 5.23 6.77 3.01
CA THR A 41 4.24 7.82 2.71
C THR A 41 4.56 8.54 1.40
N VAL A 42 5.84 8.84 1.16
CA VAL A 42 6.29 9.43 -0.11
C VAL A 42 6.04 8.46 -1.25
N HIS A 43 6.40 7.19 -1.08
CA HIS A 43 6.13 6.14 -2.08
C HIS A 43 4.64 6.03 -2.40
N ALA A 44 3.78 5.87 -1.40
CA ALA A 44 2.35 5.71 -1.60
C ALA A 44 1.74 6.87 -2.40
N THR A 45 2.15 8.10 -2.06
CA THR A 45 1.71 9.31 -2.77
C THR A 45 2.20 9.31 -4.22
N LEU A 46 3.48 9.00 -4.44
CA LEU A 46 4.08 8.93 -5.77
C LEU A 46 3.46 7.82 -6.62
N ALA A 47 3.30 6.62 -6.06
CA ALA A 47 2.76 5.45 -6.73
C ALA A 47 1.31 5.68 -7.14
N PHE A 48 0.46 6.18 -6.23
CA PHE A 48 -0.92 6.53 -6.56
C PHE A 48 -0.99 7.60 -7.67
N THR A 49 -0.14 8.62 -7.60
CA THR A 49 -0.10 9.70 -8.60
C THR A 49 0.34 9.19 -9.97
N LEU A 50 1.47 8.47 -10.03
CA LEU A 50 1.99 7.90 -11.28
C LEU A 50 1.03 6.89 -11.88
N ALA A 51 0.44 6.02 -11.06
CA ALA A 51 -0.56 5.05 -11.50
C ALA A 51 -1.77 5.75 -12.11
N SER A 52 -2.34 6.73 -11.40
CA SER A 52 -3.50 7.51 -11.87
C SER A 52 -3.21 8.25 -13.18
N LEU A 53 -2.03 8.89 -13.29
CA LEU A 53 -1.62 9.58 -14.52
C LEU A 53 -1.32 8.62 -15.69
N SER A 54 -1.09 7.34 -15.40
CA SER A 54 -0.83 6.30 -16.40
C SER A 54 -2.07 5.53 -16.85
N VAL A 55 -3.24 5.80 -16.26
CA VAL A 55 -4.51 5.26 -16.73
C VAL A 55 -4.81 5.84 -18.11
N GLU A 56 -4.98 4.97 -19.10
CA GLU A 56 -5.17 5.39 -20.49
C GLU A 56 -6.60 5.89 -20.76
N ASP A 57 -7.58 5.26 -20.12
CA ASP A 57 -8.99 5.60 -20.25
C ASP A 57 -9.71 5.45 -18.91
N TRP A 58 -10.17 6.58 -18.35
CA TRP A 58 -10.89 6.59 -17.08
C TRP A 58 -12.32 6.07 -17.19
N THR A 59 -12.87 5.93 -18.39
CA THR A 59 -14.19 5.30 -18.58
C THR A 59 -14.13 3.79 -18.36
N CYS A 60 -12.96 3.17 -18.61
CA CYS A 60 -12.64 1.82 -18.16
C CYS A 60 -11.17 1.72 -17.70
N PRO A 61 -10.86 2.02 -16.42
CA PRO A 61 -9.48 2.08 -15.91
C PRO A 61 -8.72 0.75 -15.95
N VAL A 62 -9.44 -0.38 -16.06
CA VAL A 62 -8.88 -1.73 -16.15
C VAL A 62 -8.79 -2.23 -17.60
N CYS A 63 -9.29 -1.47 -18.58
CA CYS A 63 -9.25 -1.83 -19.98
C CYS A 63 -7.98 -1.26 -20.66
N PRO A 64 -7.50 -1.90 -21.75
CA PRO A 64 -7.80 -3.28 -22.14
C PRO A 64 -7.20 -4.29 -21.15
N LEU A 65 -7.89 -5.42 -20.93
CA LEU A 65 -7.43 -6.50 -20.05
C LEU A 65 -6.30 -7.32 -20.69
N ALA A 66 -5.43 -7.91 -19.87
CA ALA A 66 -4.24 -8.67 -20.26
C ALA A 66 -3.36 -7.92 -21.29
N SER A 67 -3.41 -6.60 -21.25
CA SER A 67 -2.78 -5.72 -22.23
C SER A 67 -1.31 -5.53 -21.95
N ARG A 68 -0.59 -5.13 -23.00
CA ARG A 68 0.80 -4.70 -22.86
C ARG A 68 0.84 -3.35 -22.15
N PRO A 69 1.61 -3.20 -21.06
CA PRO A 69 1.69 -1.95 -20.35
C PRO A 69 2.33 -0.87 -21.22
N SER A 70 1.75 0.34 -21.18
CA SER A 70 2.31 1.51 -21.85
C SER A 70 3.60 1.99 -21.16
N PRO A 71 4.42 2.84 -21.81
CA PRO A 71 5.65 3.33 -21.19
C PRO A 71 5.48 3.99 -19.82
N SER A 72 4.40 4.74 -19.60
CA SER A 72 4.11 5.39 -18.32
C SER A 72 3.65 4.38 -17.27
N GLN A 73 2.85 3.39 -17.66
CA GLN A 73 2.45 2.29 -16.77
C GLN A 73 3.66 1.47 -16.33
N MET A 74 4.55 1.10 -17.28
CA MET A 74 5.79 0.40 -16.96
C MET A 74 6.68 1.21 -16.00
N GLN A 75 6.72 2.54 -16.15
CA GLN A 75 7.46 3.42 -15.23
C GLN A 75 6.84 3.42 -13.83
N ALA A 76 5.51 3.59 -13.71
CA ALA A 76 4.82 3.57 -12.42
C ALA A 76 5.01 2.24 -11.68
N LEU A 77 4.91 1.12 -12.42
CA LEU A 77 5.14 -0.23 -11.90
C LEU A 77 6.61 -0.44 -11.49
N ALA A 78 7.58 -0.01 -12.29
CA ALA A 78 9.00 -0.16 -11.98
C ALA A 78 9.43 0.67 -10.76
N VAL A 79 8.94 1.90 -10.64
CA VAL A 79 9.16 2.75 -9.45
C VAL A 79 8.58 2.07 -8.21
N SER A 80 7.38 1.50 -8.31
CA SER A 80 6.73 0.83 -7.17
C SER A 80 7.42 -0.48 -6.80
N LEU A 81 7.82 -1.28 -7.81
CA LEU A 81 8.62 -2.49 -7.59
C LEU A 81 9.94 -2.17 -6.87
N SER A 82 10.63 -1.10 -7.27
CA SER A 82 11.87 -0.68 -6.62
C SER A 82 11.68 -0.35 -5.14
N TYR A 83 10.57 0.32 -4.79
CA TYR A 83 10.22 0.61 -3.41
C TYR A 83 9.92 -0.67 -2.64
N LEU A 84 9.09 -1.57 -3.19
CA LEU A 84 8.72 -2.81 -2.52
C LEU A 84 9.93 -3.68 -2.21
N ILE A 85 10.93 -3.74 -3.10
CA ILE A 85 12.19 -4.44 -2.87
C ILE A 85 12.99 -3.75 -1.75
N TYR A 86 13.14 -2.43 -1.82
CA TYR A 86 13.81 -1.65 -0.78
C TYR A 86 13.15 -1.87 0.59
N ASP A 87 11.83 -1.75 0.68
CA ASP A 87 11.08 -1.79 1.94
C ASP A 87 11.09 -3.20 2.54
N LEU A 88 11.00 -4.24 1.70
CA LEU A 88 11.15 -5.63 2.14
C LEU A 88 12.51 -5.87 2.81
N ILE A 89 13.59 -5.34 2.23
CA ILE A 89 14.95 -5.42 2.77
C ILE A 89 15.05 -4.57 4.04
N CYS A 90 14.59 -3.32 3.99
CA CYS A 90 14.66 -2.36 5.10
C CYS A 90 13.95 -2.91 6.35
N CYS A 91 12.77 -3.51 6.18
CA CYS A 91 12.00 -4.11 7.25
C CYS A 91 12.72 -5.26 7.97
N GLN A 92 13.71 -5.94 7.36
CA GLN A 92 14.48 -6.99 8.04
C GLN A 92 15.41 -6.43 9.13
N PHE A 93 15.72 -5.14 9.07
CA PHE A 93 16.56 -4.46 10.06
C PHE A 93 15.74 -3.84 11.20
N ASP A 94 14.42 -3.86 11.11
CA ASP A 94 13.56 -3.41 12.19
C ASP A 94 13.36 -4.52 13.23
N LYS A 95 13.04 -4.12 14.48
CA LYS A 95 12.86 -5.05 15.61
C LYS A 95 11.61 -5.93 15.47
N ARG A 96 10.69 -5.60 14.55
CA ARG A 96 9.40 -6.28 14.39
C ARG A 96 9.12 -6.60 12.92
N VAL A 97 9.60 -7.74 12.47
CA VAL A 97 9.18 -8.31 11.18
C VAL A 97 7.77 -8.87 11.31
N THR A 98 6.84 -8.39 10.49
CA THR A 98 5.46 -8.90 10.45
C THR A 98 5.28 -9.80 9.23
N ILE A 99 4.88 -11.05 9.46
CA ILE A 99 4.75 -12.07 8.40
C ILE A 99 3.73 -11.62 7.34
N ASP A 100 2.63 -10.98 7.76
CA ASP A 100 1.61 -10.49 6.85
C ASP A 100 2.13 -9.39 5.90
N ASN A 101 2.99 -8.49 6.38
CA ASN A 101 3.64 -7.52 5.52
C ASN A 101 4.65 -8.18 4.57
N THR A 102 5.46 -9.11 5.05
CA THR A 102 6.40 -9.86 4.19
C THR A 102 5.67 -10.57 3.05
N ILE A 103 4.55 -11.26 3.34
CA ILE A 103 3.74 -11.93 2.31
C ILE A 103 3.18 -10.90 1.32
N HIS A 104 2.67 -9.76 1.80
CA HIS A 104 2.21 -8.67 0.93
C HIS A 104 3.29 -8.21 -0.06
N HIS A 105 4.50 -7.94 0.44
CA HIS A 105 5.62 -7.52 -0.38
C HIS A 105 6.00 -8.60 -1.40
N LEU A 106 6.12 -9.86 -0.98
CA LEU A 106 6.49 -10.95 -1.89
C LEU A 106 5.47 -11.13 -3.01
N VAL A 107 4.17 -11.16 -2.68
CA VAL A 107 3.11 -11.28 -3.67
C VAL A 107 3.12 -10.09 -4.64
N SER A 108 3.33 -8.88 -4.13
CA SER A 108 3.36 -7.67 -4.95
C SER A 108 4.60 -7.60 -5.85
N ILE A 109 5.78 -7.96 -5.32
CA ILE A 109 7.05 -8.01 -6.08
C ILE A 109 6.95 -9.04 -7.20
N VAL A 110 6.47 -10.25 -6.91
CA VAL A 110 6.31 -11.30 -7.92
C VAL A 110 5.24 -10.92 -8.95
N GLY A 111 4.12 -10.34 -8.51
CA GLY A 111 3.03 -9.93 -9.40
C GLY A 111 3.45 -8.82 -10.37
N ILE A 112 4.02 -7.73 -9.86
CA ILE A 112 4.50 -6.60 -10.68
C ILE A 112 5.69 -7.04 -11.54
N GLY A 113 6.63 -7.81 -10.97
CA GLY A 113 7.77 -8.34 -11.70
C GLY A 113 7.36 -9.23 -12.87
N ALA A 114 6.38 -10.12 -12.67
CA ALA A 114 5.82 -10.96 -13.73
C ALA A 114 5.13 -10.12 -14.81
N GLY A 115 4.34 -9.11 -14.44
CA GLY A 115 3.69 -8.21 -15.42
C GLY A 115 4.70 -7.46 -16.28
N LEU A 116 5.77 -6.93 -15.67
CA LEU A 116 6.85 -6.27 -16.38
C LEU A 116 7.65 -7.23 -17.27
N ALA A 117 7.99 -8.42 -16.77
CA ALA A 117 8.79 -9.41 -17.49
C ALA A 117 8.04 -10.01 -18.68
N TYR A 118 6.74 -10.29 -18.54
CA TYR A 118 5.92 -10.82 -19.63
C TYR A 118 5.34 -9.72 -20.52
N GLY A 119 5.42 -8.45 -20.12
CA GLY A 119 4.79 -7.34 -20.82
C GLY A 119 3.28 -7.52 -20.97
N LYS A 120 2.61 -7.96 -19.90
CA LYS A 120 1.16 -8.21 -19.85
C LYS A 120 0.55 -7.65 -18.56
N CYS A 121 -0.78 -7.55 -18.52
CA CYS A 121 -1.56 -7.16 -17.34
C CYS A 121 -1.35 -5.69 -16.92
N GLY A 122 -1.09 -4.80 -17.89
CA GLY A 122 -0.74 -3.41 -17.63
C GLY A 122 -1.84 -2.64 -16.88
N SER A 123 -3.02 -2.52 -17.50
CA SER A 123 -4.15 -1.79 -16.92
C SER A 123 -4.58 -2.37 -15.57
N GLU A 124 -4.61 -3.70 -15.42
CA GLU A 124 -5.00 -4.32 -14.14
C GLU A 124 -3.97 -4.08 -13.03
N LEU A 125 -2.66 -4.12 -13.34
CA LEU A 125 -1.62 -3.85 -12.34
C LEU A 125 -1.59 -2.38 -11.92
N ILE A 126 -1.90 -1.46 -12.83
CA ILE A 126 -2.04 -0.03 -12.50
C ILE A 126 -3.27 0.22 -11.64
N ALA A 127 -4.40 -0.39 -11.98
CA ALA A 127 -5.58 -0.35 -11.13
C ALA A 127 -5.29 -0.95 -9.75
N ALA A 128 -4.55 -2.07 -9.69
CA ALA A 128 -4.12 -2.69 -8.44
C ALA A 128 -3.30 -1.73 -7.60
N LEU A 129 -2.31 -1.07 -8.21
CA LEU A 129 -1.46 -0.09 -7.56
C LEU A 129 -2.26 1.11 -7.02
N CYS A 130 -3.23 1.62 -7.78
CA CYS A 130 -4.13 2.68 -7.31
C CYS A 130 -4.93 2.25 -6.07
N ILE A 131 -5.61 1.10 -6.13
CA ILE A 131 -6.48 0.66 -5.02
C ILE A 131 -5.67 0.25 -3.78
N THR A 132 -4.44 -0.23 -3.95
CA THR A 132 -3.60 -0.58 -2.81
C THR A 132 -3.03 0.66 -2.15
N GLU A 133 -2.55 1.62 -2.93
CA GLU A 133 -1.80 2.76 -2.38
C GLU A 133 -2.68 3.91 -1.86
N ILE A 134 -3.93 4.07 -2.34
CA ILE A 134 -4.78 5.18 -1.91
C ILE A 134 -5.04 5.23 -0.38
N SER A 135 -4.99 4.07 0.29
CA SER A 135 -5.16 3.98 1.75
C SER A 135 -3.86 4.15 2.55
N SER A 136 -2.70 3.96 1.92
CA SER A 136 -1.39 3.88 2.59
C SER A 136 -0.98 5.19 3.29
N PRO A 137 -1.21 6.41 2.74
CA PRO A 137 -0.87 7.64 3.46
C PRO A 137 -1.57 7.74 4.82
N PHE A 138 -2.83 7.30 4.91
CA PHE A 138 -3.58 7.30 6.17
C PHE A 138 -3.09 6.21 7.13
N LEU A 139 -2.66 5.05 6.62
CA LEU A 139 -1.99 4.01 7.39
C LEU A 139 -0.68 4.51 8.03
N HIS A 140 0.13 5.24 7.30
CA HIS A 140 1.37 5.78 7.85
C HIS A 140 1.06 6.92 8.83
N LEU A 141 0.16 7.84 8.47
CA LEU A 141 -0.25 8.95 9.33
C LEU A 141 -0.73 8.47 10.71
N ARG A 142 -1.60 7.45 10.78
CA ARG A 142 -2.12 6.94 12.06
C ARG A 142 -1.03 6.36 12.96
N GLU A 143 0.03 5.77 12.42
CA GLU A 143 1.14 5.23 13.22
C GLU A 143 2.14 6.34 13.59
N LEU A 144 2.45 7.25 12.67
CA LEU A 144 3.29 8.43 12.94
C LEU A 144 2.68 9.27 14.08
N LEU A 145 1.38 9.54 14.06
CA LEU A 145 0.68 10.26 15.13
C LEU A 145 0.85 9.58 16.50
N LYS A 146 0.80 8.24 16.56
CA LYS A 146 1.01 7.51 17.83
C LYS A 146 2.42 7.69 18.37
N GLU A 147 3.44 7.66 17.51
CA GLU A 147 4.83 7.89 17.93
C GLU A 147 5.07 9.36 18.31
N LEU A 148 4.35 10.30 17.70
CA LEU A 148 4.38 11.72 18.05
C LEU A 148 3.67 12.05 19.38
N GLY A 149 3.07 11.06 20.07
CA GLY A 149 2.37 11.25 21.33
C GLY A 149 0.88 11.55 21.19
N TYR A 150 0.32 11.53 19.98
CA TYR A 150 -1.11 11.76 19.72
C TYR A 150 -1.96 10.48 19.82
N ARG A 151 -1.48 9.44 20.51
CA ARG A 151 -2.23 8.18 20.67
C ARG A 151 -3.57 8.45 21.37
N ASP A 152 -4.63 7.82 20.88
CA ASP A 152 -6.00 7.91 21.42
C ASP A 152 -6.62 9.33 21.41
N THR A 153 -6.02 10.28 20.68
CA THR A 153 -6.60 11.60 20.42
C THR A 153 -7.63 11.56 19.28
N ASP A 154 -8.40 12.63 19.12
CA ASP A 154 -9.38 12.78 18.04
C ASP A 154 -8.72 12.82 16.66
N LEU A 155 -7.54 13.44 16.56
CA LEU A 155 -6.74 13.43 15.34
C LEU A 155 -6.29 12.01 14.97
N ASN A 156 -5.83 11.22 15.95
CA ASN A 156 -5.47 9.82 15.70
C ASN A 156 -6.67 8.96 15.31
N LEU A 157 -7.82 9.17 15.96
CA LEU A 157 -9.06 8.48 15.60
C LEU A 157 -9.53 8.86 14.19
N ALA A 158 -9.44 10.13 13.81
CA ALA A 158 -9.79 10.56 12.46
C ALA A 158 -8.91 9.85 11.41
N ALA A 159 -7.59 9.77 11.64
CA ALA A 159 -6.69 9.02 10.76
C ALA A 159 -7.00 7.51 10.74
N ASP A 160 -7.37 6.91 11.87
CA ASP A 160 -7.81 5.52 11.95
C ASP A 160 -9.08 5.26 11.11
N ILE A 161 -10.09 6.12 11.24
CA ILE A 161 -11.36 6.01 10.52
C ILE A 161 -11.13 6.21 9.02
N LEU A 162 -10.37 7.23 8.64
CA LEU A 162 -10.09 7.53 7.23
C LEU A 162 -9.33 6.39 6.57
N PHE A 163 -8.31 5.84 7.25
CA PHE A 163 -7.63 4.63 6.81
C PHE A 163 -8.62 3.46 6.63
N ALA A 164 -9.44 3.19 7.64
CA ALA A 164 -10.38 2.06 7.60
C ALA A 164 -11.39 2.20 6.47
N VAL A 165 -11.99 3.37 6.27
CA VAL A 165 -12.98 3.63 5.22
C VAL A 165 -12.34 3.49 3.83
N VAL A 166 -11.23 4.19 3.59
CA VAL A 166 -10.56 4.18 2.29
C VAL A 166 -10.04 2.78 1.95
N PHE A 167 -9.42 2.08 2.91
CA PHE A 167 -8.97 0.70 2.73
C PHE A 167 -10.14 -0.23 2.38
N SER A 168 -11.25 -0.14 3.12
CA SER A 168 -12.40 -1.02 2.92
C SER A 168 -13.02 -0.80 1.56
N PHE A 169 -13.25 0.45 1.17
CA PHE A 169 -13.83 0.77 -0.13
C PHE A 169 -12.90 0.35 -1.28
N ALA A 170 -11.64 0.79 -1.24
CA ALA A 170 -10.68 0.48 -2.30
C ALA A 170 -10.43 -1.02 -2.46
N ARG A 171 -10.20 -1.74 -1.36
CA ARG A 171 -9.74 -3.12 -1.42
C ARG A 171 -10.84 -4.18 -1.27
N MET A 172 -11.94 -3.89 -0.57
CA MET A 172 -13.03 -4.86 -0.38
C MET A 172 -14.19 -4.65 -1.36
N VAL A 173 -14.32 -3.49 -2.00
CA VAL A 173 -15.31 -3.27 -3.07
C VAL A 173 -14.66 -3.43 -4.44
N PHE A 174 -13.64 -2.62 -4.76
CA PHE A 174 -12.98 -2.71 -6.07
C PHE A 174 -11.98 -3.87 -6.18
N GLY A 175 -11.31 -4.24 -5.08
CA GLY A 175 -10.34 -5.34 -5.09
C GLY A 175 -10.89 -6.67 -5.60
N PRO A 176 -12.05 -7.18 -5.12
CA PRO A 176 -12.64 -8.41 -5.66
C PRO A 176 -13.00 -8.31 -7.13
N TYR A 177 -13.54 -7.16 -7.58
CA TYR A 177 -13.82 -6.92 -9.00
C TYR A 177 -12.54 -6.98 -9.83
N LEU A 178 -11.47 -6.31 -9.39
CA LEU A 178 -10.18 -6.30 -10.07
C LEU A 178 -9.56 -7.71 -10.12
N ALA A 179 -9.62 -8.45 -9.03
CA ALA A 179 -9.15 -9.83 -8.97
C ALA A 179 -9.95 -10.70 -9.95
N TRP A 180 -11.28 -10.55 -9.99
CA TRP A 180 -12.13 -11.28 -10.92
C TRP A 180 -11.77 -11.00 -12.39
N VAL A 181 -11.69 -9.73 -12.83
CA VAL A 181 -11.33 -9.41 -14.22
C VAL A 181 -9.94 -9.92 -14.59
N THR A 182 -8.99 -9.84 -13.66
CA THR A 182 -7.61 -10.34 -13.84
C THR A 182 -7.59 -11.86 -14.01
N LEU A 183 -8.44 -12.58 -13.25
CA LEU A 183 -8.57 -14.04 -13.29
C LEU A 183 -9.28 -14.53 -14.54
N THR A 184 -10.26 -13.78 -15.06
CA THR A 184 -11.00 -14.15 -16.28
C THR A 184 -10.26 -13.77 -17.55
N ALA A 185 -9.34 -12.81 -17.51
CA ALA A 185 -8.53 -12.41 -18.65
C ALA A 185 -7.48 -13.48 -19.04
N ASP A 186 -6.91 -13.35 -20.23
CA ASP A 186 -5.81 -14.19 -20.74
C ASP A 186 -4.45 -13.81 -20.10
N ASN A 187 -4.42 -13.83 -18.77
CA ASN A 187 -3.22 -13.60 -17.97
C ASN A 187 -2.50 -14.91 -17.64
N ARG A 188 -1.19 -14.84 -17.45
CA ARG A 188 -0.37 -15.98 -17.01
C ARG A 188 -0.81 -16.44 -15.61
N LEU A 189 -0.69 -17.74 -15.32
CA LEU A 189 -1.09 -18.33 -14.03
C LEU A 189 -0.44 -17.64 -12.83
N VAL A 190 0.83 -17.21 -12.94
CA VAL A 190 1.50 -16.48 -11.86
C VAL A 190 0.82 -15.14 -11.54
N ILE A 191 0.40 -14.38 -12.55
CA ILE A 191 -0.30 -13.09 -12.35
C ILE A 191 -1.64 -13.34 -11.65
N LYS A 192 -2.38 -14.37 -12.10
CA LYS A 192 -3.64 -14.81 -11.48
C LYS A 192 -3.45 -15.20 -10.01
N ALA A 193 -2.43 -16.01 -9.72
CA ALA A 193 -2.11 -16.41 -8.36
C ALA A 193 -1.74 -15.22 -7.47
N MET A 194 -0.97 -14.26 -7.99
CA MET A 194 -0.59 -13.07 -7.23
C MET A 194 -1.78 -12.12 -6.99
N ALA A 195 -2.69 -11.98 -7.96
CA ALA A 195 -3.93 -11.22 -7.77
C ALA A 195 -4.80 -11.81 -6.64
N VAL A 196 -4.95 -13.13 -6.61
CA VAL A 196 -5.66 -13.83 -5.52
C VAL A 196 -4.92 -13.65 -4.19
N GLY A 197 -3.60 -13.83 -4.18
CA GLY A 197 -2.79 -13.65 -2.97
C GLY A 197 -2.94 -12.23 -2.39
N LEU A 198 -2.93 -11.21 -3.24
CA LEU A 198 -3.08 -9.82 -2.83
C LEU A 198 -4.47 -9.54 -2.26
N GLN A 199 -5.51 -10.13 -2.85
CA GLN A 199 -6.88 -10.03 -2.33
C GLN A 199 -7.04 -10.74 -0.97
N LEU A 200 -6.41 -11.91 -0.79
CA LEU A 200 -6.45 -12.65 0.47
C LEU A 200 -5.75 -11.90 1.61
N VAL A 201 -4.57 -11.34 1.35
CA VAL A 201 -3.89 -10.48 2.33
C VAL A 201 -4.74 -9.26 2.68
N SER A 202 -5.38 -8.65 1.68
CA SER A 202 -6.27 -7.51 1.89
C SER A 202 -7.48 -7.88 2.76
N ALA A 203 -8.08 -9.05 2.55
CA ALA A 203 -9.20 -9.54 3.36
C ALA A 203 -8.77 -9.82 4.82
N TYR A 204 -7.58 -10.42 5.00
CA TYR A 204 -7.00 -10.63 6.32
C TYR A 204 -6.78 -9.30 7.08
N TRP A 205 -6.22 -8.29 6.40
CA TRP A 205 -6.06 -6.96 6.97
C TRP A 205 -7.38 -6.26 7.25
N PHE A 206 -8.37 -6.38 6.38
CA PHE A 206 -9.71 -5.86 6.64
C PHE A 206 -10.30 -6.41 7.95
N PHE A 207 -10.16 -7.72 8.19
CA PHE A 207 -10.60 -8.32 9.46
C PHE A 207 -9.88 -7.72 10.68
N LYS A 208 -8.55 -7.51 10.61
CA LYS A 208 -7.78 -6.83 11.67
C LYS A 208 -8.27 -5.40 11.89
N ILE A 209 -8.53 -4.67 10.82
CA ILE A 209 -9.00 -3.28 10.86
C ILE A 209 -10.40 -3.21 11.48
N ALA A 210 -11.33 -4.06 11.07
CA ALA A 210 -12.68 -4.11 11.61
C ALA A 210 -12.68 -4.38 13.13
N ARG A 211 -11.86 -5.34 13.59
CA ARG A 211 -11.68 -5.63 15.02
C ARG A 211 -11.11 -4.44 15.79
N MET A 212 -10.08 -3.80 15.24
CA MET A 212 -9.48 -2.61 15.84
C MET A 212 -10.50 -1.47 15.97
N MET A 213 -11.29 -1.22 14.93
CA MET A 213 -12.29 -0.15 14.91
C MET A 213 -13.40 -0.42 15.90
N ASN A 214 -13.92 -1.65 15.94
CA ASN A 214 -14.93 -2.04 16.92
C ASN A 214 -14.43 -1.82 18.36
N TYR A 215 -13.20 -2.24 18.65
CA TYR A 215 -12.58 -2.02 19.97
C TYR A 215 -12.48 -0.52 20.32
N LYS A 216 -11.94 0.31 19.42
CA LYS A 216 -11.75 1.75 19.67
C LYS A 216 -13.06 2.49 19.88
N LEU A 217 -14.07 2.22 19.05
CA LEU A 217 -15.39 2.84 19.16
C LEU A 217 -16.09 2.42 20.45
N THR A 218 -16.08 1.14 20.78
CA THR A 218 -16.68 0.62 22.03
C THR A 218 -16.03 1.23 23.27
N LYS A 219 -14.68 1.31 23.31
CA LYS A 219 -13.94 1.94 24.41
C LYS A 219 -14.34 3.41 24.59
N ARG A 220 -14.48 4.15 23.48
CA ARG A 220 -14.81 5.58 23.50
C ARG A 220 -16.25 5.84 23.96
N VAL A 221 -17.21 5.01 23.55
CA VAL A 221 -18.60 5.07 24.05
C VAL A 221 -18.65 4.82 25.55
N LYS A 222 -17.96 3.79 26.05
CA LYS A 222 -17.90 3.51 27.50
C LYS A 222 -17.30 4.68 28.29
N SER A 223 -16.21 5.27 27.81
CA SER A 223 -15.58 6.43 28.46
C SER A 223 -16.49 7.66 28.51
N LYS A 224 -17.23 7.96 27.43
CA LYS A 224 -18.20 9.06 27.42
C LYS A 224 -19.35 8.82 28.40
N ASN A 225 -19.85 7.58 28.49
CA ASN A 225 -20.92 7.23 29.42
C ASN A 225 -20.47 7.40 30.87
N LEU A 226 -19.26 6.97 31.24
CA LEU A 226 -18.71 7.14 32.60
C LEU A 226 -18.60 8.63 32.99
N VAL A 227 -18.07 9.47 32.09
CA VAL A 227 -17.96 10.92 32.33
C VAL A 227 -19.33 11.59 32.48
N ASN A 228 -20.36 11.10 31.79
CA ASN A 228 -21.72 11.62 31.95
C ASN A 228 -22.35 11.18 33.27
N THR A 229 -22.09 9.94 33.73
CA THR A 229 -22.58 9.45 35.02
C THR A 229 -21.93 10.18 36.20
N GLU A 230 -20.65 10.54 36.13
CA GLU A 230 -19.97 11.32 37.18
C GLU A 230 -20.42 12.79 37.28
N LYS A 231 -21.15 13.29 36.28
CA LYS A 231 -21.68 14.67 36.24
C LYS A 231 -23.13 14.79 36.70
N LEU A 232 -23.79 13.67 37.00
CA LEU A 232 -25.16 13.56 37.53
C LEU A 232 -25.12 13.37 39.05
#